data_AF-A8V5Y9-F1
#
_entry.id   AF-A8V5Y9-F1
#
_cell.length_a   1.000
_cell.length_b   1.000
_cell.length_c   1.000
_cell.angle_alpha   90.00
_cell.angle_beta   90.00
_cell.angle_gamma   90.00
#
_symmetry.space_group_name_H-M   'P 1'
#
loop_
_entity.id
_entity.type
_entity.pdbx_description
1 polymer ?
#
loop_
_entity_poly.entity_id
_entity_poly.type
_entity_poly.pdbx_seq_one_letter_code
_entity_poly.pdbx_strand_id
1 'polypeptide(L)'
;MLSKIKLIIWLLILLAVAYFVSMNVQPSVSVKILPTLNTPELPLALIIIISMIIGALVIILMALSDWLAFQVEKLKIKRQLNLTKDELEKCQKENEKLKKENEELKNQLEIEKKKQNITVKEEGKNGSV
;
A
#
# COMPACT_ATOMS: atom_id res chain seq x y z
N MET A 1 -29.69 -9.91 13.35
CA MET A 1 -30.38 -11.19 13.05
C MET A 1 -31.12 -11.18 11.71
N LEU A 2 -31.72 -10.06 11.28
CA LEU A 2 -32.34 -9.92 9.95
C LEU A 2 -31.41 -10.32 8.78
N SER A 3 -30.12 -9.99 8.84
CA SER A 3 -29.17 -10.34 7.76
C SER A 3 -28.97 -11.85 7.60
N LYS A 4 -29.03 -12.62 8.70
CA LYS A 4 -28.90 -14.08 8.67
C LYS A 4 -30.17 -14.74 8.11
N ILE A 5 -31.35 -14.22 8.47
CA ILE A 5 -32.65 -14.68 7.95
C ILE A 5 -32.77 -14.36 6.46
N LYS A 6 -32.38 -13.15 6.03
CA LYS A 6 -32.33 -12.78 4.61
C LYS A 6 -31.42 -13.72 3.80
N LEU A 7 -30.27 -14.11 4.35
CA LEU A 7 -29.36 -15.07 3.71
C LEU A 7 -30.01 -16.45 3.58
N ILE A 8 -30.65 -16.96 4.64
CA ILE A 8 -31.40 -18.24 4.59
C ILE A 8 -32.52 -18.19 3.54
N ILE A 9 -33.30 -17.10 3.49
CA ILE A 9 -34.40 -16.95 2.53
C ILE A 9 -33.85 -16.88 1.10
N TRP A 10 -32.78 -16.12 0.89
CA TRP A 10 -32.13 -16.01 -0.42
C TRP A 10 -31.56 -17.35 -0.89
N LEU A 11 -30.96 -18.12 0.02
CA LEU A 11 -30.48 -19.48 -0.27
C LEU A 11 -31.63 -20.41 -0.66
N LEU A 12 -32.76 -20.36 0.04
CA LEU A 12 -33.96 -21.14 -0.31
C LEU A 12 -34.50 -20.77 -1.69
N ILE A 13 -34.58 -19.47 -2.00
CA ILE A 13 -35.00 -18.98 -3.33
C ILE A 13 -34.04 -19.48 -4.41
N LEU A 14 -32.73 -19.40 -4.17
CA LEU A 14 -31.71 -19.87 -5.11
C LEU A 14 -31.85 -21.38 -5.38
N LEU A 15 -32.04 -22.19 -4.34
CA LEU A 15 -32.29 -23.64 -4.51
C LEU A 15 -33.59 -23.91 -5.27
N ALA A 16 -34.66 -23.17 -4.98
CA ALA A 16 -35.93 -23.33 -5.67
C ALA A 16 -35.81 -23.00 -7.17
N VAL A 17 -35.09 -21.93 -7.52
CA VAL A 17 -34.80 -21.57 -8.92
C VAL A 17 -33.93 -22.63 -9.59
N ALA A 18 -32.88 -23.11 -8.92
CA ALA A 18 -32.03 -24.17 -9.45
C ALA A 18 -32.82 -25.47 -9.72
N TYR A 19 -33.70 -25.86 -8.80
CA TYR A 19 -34.59 -27.00 -8.96
C TYR A 19 -35.59 -26.79 -10.10
N PHE A 20 -36.21 -25.61 -10.19
CA PHE A 20 -37.15 -25.28 -11.25
C PHE A 20 -36.49 -25.36 -12.64
N VAL A 21 -35.30 -24.78 -12.78
CA VAL A 21 -34.48 -24.88 -14.01
C VAL A 21 -34.10 -26.34 -14.28
N SER A 22 -33.73 -27.11 -13.25
CA SER A 22 -33.41 -28.53 -13.38
C SER A 22 -34.55 -29.38 -13.93
N MET A 23 -35.80 -29.08 -13.57
CA MET A 23 -36.96 -29.89 -13.91
C MET A 23 -37.67 -29.45 -15.19
N ASN A 24 -37.56 -28.18 -15.57
CA ASN A 24 -38.42 -27.59 -16.61
C ASN A 24 -37.66 -27.10 -17.85
N VAL A 25 -36.33 -27.26 -17.90
CA VAL A 25 -35.53 -26.79 -19.05
C VAL A 25 -35.01 -27.97 -19.85
N GLN A 26 -35.56 -28.12 -21.06
CA GLN A 26 -34.96 -28.92 -22.13
C GLN A 26 -34.22 -27.96 -23.09
N PRO A 27 -33.11 -28.37 -23.72
CA PRO A 27 -32.54 -29.71 -23.73
C PRO A 27 -31.69 -30.02 -22.48
N SER A 28 -31.80 -31.27 -22.03
CA SER A 28 -30.85 -31.88 -21.10
C SER A 28 -29.68 -32.45 -21.89
N VAL A 29 -28.45 -32.24 -21.40
CA VAL A 29 -27.24 -32.72 -22.05
C VAL A 29 -26.36 -33.45 -21.03
N SER A 30 -25.74 -34.54 -21.49
CA SER A 30 -24.68 -35.24 -20.75
C SER A 30 -23.33 -34.79 -21.28
N VAL A 31 -22.47 -34.30 -20.39
CA VAL A 31 -21.12 -33.88 -20.72
C VAL A 31 -20.15 -35.02 -20.44
N LYS A 32 -19.31 -35.33 -21.43
CA LYS A 32 -18.25 -36.32 -21.28
C LYS A 32 -17.03 -35.67 -20.66
N ILE A 33 -16.81 -35.89 -19.36
CA ILE A 33 -15.67 -35.31 -18.62
C ILE A 33 -14.39 -36.09 -18.94
N LEU A 34 -14.50 -37.42 -19.02
CA LEU A 34 -13.41 -38.33 -19.38
C LEU A 34 -13.90 -39.38 -20.39
N PRO A 35 -12.99 -40.09 -21.10
CA PRO A 35 -13.36 -41.15 -22.03
C PRO A 35 -14.34 -42.19 -21.48
N THR A 36 -14.28 -42.46 -20.17
CA THR A 36 -15.10 -43.43 -19.43
C THR A 36 -16.13 -42.80 -18.47
N LEU A 37 -16.16 -41.47 -18.32
CA LEU A 37 -16.99 -40.80 -17.32
C LEU A 37 -17.89 -39.72 -17.95
N ASN A 38 -19.19 -39.94 -17.84
CA ASN A 38 -20.24 -39.02 -18.28
C ASN A 38 -20.94 -38.43 -17.06
N THR A 39 -21.38 -37.17 -17.16
CA THR A 39 -22.26 -36.57 -16.15
C THR A 39 -23.68 -37.13 -16.28
N PRO A 40 -24.49 -37.07 -15.21
CA PRO A 40 -25.94 -37.18 -15.36
C PRO A 40 -26.46 -36.12 -16.33
N GLU A 41 -27.64 -36.38 -16.91
CA GLU A 41 -28.32 -35.41 -17.76
C GLU A 41 -28.70 -34.17 -16.94
N LEU A 42 -28.10 -33.04 -17.31
CA LEU A 42 -28.35 -31.75 -16.68
C LEU A 42 -28.86 -30.78 -17.73
N PRO A 43 -29.74 -29.82 -17.39
CA PRO A 43 -30.15 -28.80 -18.32
C PRO A 43 -28.95 -28.00 -18.80
N LEU A 44 -28.88 -27.74 -20.11
CA LEU A 44 -27.79 -27.01 -20.73
C LEU A 44 -27.55 -25.63 -20.07
N ALA A 45 -28.63 -24.93 -19.72
CA ALA A 45 -28.56 -23.62 -19.07
C ALA A 45 -27.78 -23.67 -17.74
N LEU A 46 -27.95 -24.74 -16.95
CA LEU A 46 -27.27 -24.89 -15.67
C LEU A 46 -25.76 -25.11 -15.85
N ILE A 47 -25.37 -25.89 -16.86
CA ILE A 47 -23.96 -26.12 -17.22
C ILE A 47 -23.30 -24.80 -17.64
N ILE A 48 -23.97 -24.00 -18.48
CA ILE A 48 -23.47 -22.70 -18.94
C ILE A 48 -23.28 -21.74 -17.75
N ILE A 49 -24.26 -21.65 -16.85
CA ILE A 49 -24.17 -20.79 -15.67
C ILE A 49 -23.00 -21.20 -14.78
N ILE A 50 -22.84 -22.49 -14.49
CA ILE A 50 -21.72 -22.98 -13.68
C ILE A 50 -20.38 -22.68 -14.35
N SER A 51 -20.25 -22.92 -15.66
CA SER A 51 -19.03 -22.59 -16.40
C SER A 51 -18.69 -21.10 -16.34
N MET A 52 -19.70 -20.24 -16.44
CA MET A 52 -19.52 -18.79 -16.34
C MET A 52 -19.09 -18.37 -14.94
N ILE A 53 -19.68 -18.95 -13.90
CA ILE A 53 -19.28 -18.72 -12.50
C ILE A 53 -17.82 -19.15 -12.28
N ILE A 54 -17.43 -20.32 -12.79
CA ILE A 54 -16.04 -20.79 -12.70
C ILE A 54 -15.09 -19.81 -13.39
N GLY A 55 -15.42 -19.36 -14.61
CA GLY A 55 -14.62 -18.35 -15.32
C GLY A 55 -14.48 -17.04 -14.52
N ALA A 56 -15.58 -16.54 -13.94
CA ALA A 56 -15.56 -15.36 -13.09
C ALA A 56 -14.70 -15.55 -11.83
N LEU A 57 -14.76 -16.74 -11.21
CA LEU A 57 -13.92 -17.07 -10.05
C LEU A 57 -12.44 -17.06 -10.41
N VAL A 58 -12.04 -17.54 -11.59
CA VAL A 58 -10.65 -17.47 -12.05
C VAL A 58 -10.18 -16.02 -12.18
N ILE A 59 -10.99 -15.15 -12.78
CA ILE A 59 -10.67 -13.71 -12.91
C ILE A 59 -10.49 -13.07 -11.53
N ILE A 60 -11.38 -13.38 -10.58
CA ILE A 60 -11.28 -12.87 -9.21
C ILE A 60 -9.99 -13.37 -8.54
N LEU A 61 -9.63 -14.65 -8.71
CA LEU A 61 -8.39 -15.21 -8.15
C LEU A 61 -7.14 -14.52 -8.71
N MET A 62 -7.14 -14.19 -10.01
CA MET A 62 -6.06 -13.41 -10.63
C MET A 62 -6.00 -11.99 -10.04
N ALA A 63 -7.14 -11.30 -9.96
CA ALA A 63 -7.21 -9.95 -9.38
C ALA A 63 -6.77 -9.90 -7.91
N LEU A 64 -7.06 -10.94 -7.13
CA LEU A 64 -6.58 -11.07 -5.75
C LEU A 64 -5.07 -11.20 -5.67
N SER A 65 -4.44 -11.93 -6.61
CA SER A 65 -2.99 -12.04 -6.68
C SER A 65 -2.34 -10.70 -7.00
N ASP A 66 -2.88 -9.96 -7.96
CA ASP A 66 -2.40 -8.62 -8.31
C ASP A 66 -2.56 -7.64 -7.13
N TRP A 67 -3.69 -7.71 -6.44
CA TRP A 67 -3.93 -6.89 -5.26
C TRP A 67 -2.95 -7.19 -4.12
N LEU A 68 -2.62 -8.46 -3.89
CA LEU A 68 -1.62 -8.86 -2.91
C LEU A 68 -0.23 -8.31 -3.26
N ALA A 69 0.19 -8.44 -4.53
CA ALA A 69 1.44 -7.87 -5.01
C ALA A 69 1.50 -6.35 -4.80
N PHE A 70 0.42 -5.66 -5.15
CA PHE A 70 0.29 -4.21 -4.96
C PHE A 70 0.38 -3.79 -3.48
N GLN A 71 -0.22 -4.55 -2.57
CA GLN A 71 -0.13 -4.25 -1.13
C GLN A 71 1.30 -4.40 -0.59
N VAL A 72 2.04 -5.40 -1.07
CA VAL A 72 3.45 -5.59 -0.71
C VAL A 72 4.30 -4.41 -1.22
N GLU A 73 4.10 -3.98 -2.47
CA GLU A 73 4.80 -2.81 -3.02
C GLU A 73 4.47 -1.54 -2.26
N LYS A 74 3.19 -1.31 -1.96
CA LYS A 74 2.74 -0.18 -1.14
C LYS A 74 3.41 -0.15 0.22
N LEU A 75 3.57 -1.31 0.87
CA LEU A 75 4.28 -1.42 2.15
C LEU A 75 5.77 -1.09 2.01
N LYS A 76 6.44 -1.60 0.96
CA LYS A 76 7.85 -1.29 0.67
C LYS A 76 8.06 0.21 0.45
N ILE A 77 7.23 0.84 -0.38
CA ILE A 77 7.29 2.27 -0.66
C ILE A 77 7.07 3.07 0.63
N LYS A 78 6.07 2.71 1.44
CA LYS A 78 5.81 3.39 2.71
C LYS A 78 7.00 3.30 3.67
N ARG A 79 7.67 2.15 3.73
CA ARG A 79 8.88 1.96 4.54
C ARG A 79 10.03 2.85 4.06
N GLN A 80 10.28 2.90 2.75
CA GLN A 80 11.30 3.78 2.17
C GLN A 80 11.00 5.25 2.45
N LEU A 81 9.74 5.66 2.30
CA LEU A 81 9.30 7.03 2.58
C LEU A 81 9.60 7.43 4.03
N ASN A 82 9.31 6.55 4.99
CA ASN A 82 9.59 6.81 6.39
C ASN A 82 11.10 6.92 6.67
N LEU A 83 11.92 6.03 6.09
CA LEU A 83 13.38 6.10 6.23
C LEU A 83 13.95 7.41 5.68
N THR A 84 13.53 7.81 4.48
CA THR A 84 13.97 9.07 3.86
C THR A 84 13.50 10.28 4.66
N LYS A 85 12.31 10.24 5.25
CA LYS A 85 11.84 11.31 6.16
C LYS A 85 12.71 11.41 7.41
N ASP A 86 13.05 10.28 8.02
CA ASP A 86 13.90 10.25 9.22
C ASP A 86 15.31 10.78 8.91
N GLU A 87 15.88 10.42 7.76
CA GLU A 87 17.17 10.92 7.27
C GLU A 87 17.13 12.42 7.00
N LEU A 88 16.05 12.91 6.38
CA LEU A 88 15.85 14.33 6.12
C LEU A 88 15.78 15.13 7.43
N GLU A 89 15.04 14.63 8.42
CA GLU A 89 14.92 15.28 9.72
C GLU A 89 16.26 15.34 10.47
N LYS A 90 17.05 14.25 10.42
CA LYS A 90 18.41 14.23 10.98
C LYS A 90 19.32 15.23 10.29
N CYS A 91 19.31 15.26 8.95
CA CYS A 91 20.12 16.18 8.16
C CYS A 91 19.72 17.63 8.42
N GLN A 92 18.43 17.93 8.60
CA GLN A 92 17.95 19.26 8.97
C GLN A 92 18.45 19.69 10.35
N LYS A 93 18.34 18.81 11.36
CA LYS A 93 18.86 19.09 12.71
C LYS A 93 20.36 19.32 12.72
N GLU A 94 21.10 18.54 11.96
CA GLU A 94 22.56 18.72 11.83
C GLU A 94 22.90 20.05 11.15
N ASN A 95 22.18 20.41 10.07
CA ASN A 95 22.34 21.71 9.42
C ASN A 95 22.06 22.89 10.37
N GLU A 96 21.02 22.79 11.20
CA GLU A 96 20.72 23.83 12.20
C GLU A 96 21.81 23.95 13.26
N LYS A 97 22.38 22.83 13.73
CA LYS A 97 23.50 22.84 14.67
C LYS A 97 24.74 23.50 14.05
N LEU A 98 25.11 23.08 12.84
CA LEU A 98 26.26 23.64 12.12
C LEU A 98 26.08 25.12 11.79
N LYS A 99 24.84 25.59 11.54
CA LYS A 99 24.55 27.01 11.38
C LYS A 99 24.77 27.80 12.66
N LYS A 100 24.29 27.29 13.81
CA LYS A 100 24.50 27.94 15.12
C LYS A 100 25.99 28.00 15.48
N GLU A 101 26.72 26.90 15.28
CA GLU A 101 28.15 26.84 15.53
C GLU A 101 28.93 27.81 14.63
N ASN A 102 28.55 27.93 13.35
CA ASN A 102 29.12 28.94 12.45
C ASN A 102 28.84 30.38 12.90
N GLU A 103 27.64 30.67 13.41
CA GLU A 103 27.32 32.00 13.94
C GLU A 103 28.12 32.31 15.21
N GLU A 104 28.24 31.35 16.13
CA GLU A 104 29.05 31.49 17.35
C GLU A 104 30.53 31.72 17.02
N LEU A 105 31.11 30.91 16.12
CA LEU A 105 32.49 31.08 15.69
C LEU A 105 32.71 32.43 15.00
N LYS A 106 31.79 32.89 14.14
CA LYS A 106 31.87 34.22 13.52
C LYS A 106 31.86 35.34 14.56
N ASN A 107 30.99 35.24 15.57
CA ASN A 107 30.92 36.22 16.66
C ASN A 107 32.21 36.24 17.49
N GLN A 108 32.78 35.07 17.80
CA GLN A 108 34.07 34.97 18.48
C GLN A 108 35.20 35.61 17.65
N LEU A 109 35.22 35.35 16.35
CA LEU A 109 36.21 35.90 15.41
C LEU A 109 36.11 37.43 15.32
N GLU A 110 34.91 37.99 15.35
CA GLU A 110 34.72 39.45 15.43
C GLU A 110 35.21 40.06 16.75
N ILE A 111 34.97 39.39 17.87
CA ILE A 111 35.43 39.84 19.19
C ILE A 111 36.96 39.82 19.25
N GLU A 112 37.60 38.75 18.75
CA GLU A 112 39.06 38.64 18.69
C GLU A 112 39.67 39.71 17.77
N LYS A 113 39.08 39.94 16.59
CA LYS A 113 39.50 41.04 15.70
C LYS A 113 39.38 42.40 16.38
N LYS A 114 38.30 42.65 17.12
CA LYS A 114 38.14 43.90 17.90
C LYS A 114 39.20 44.02 18.99
N LYS A 115 39.51 42.95 19.72
CA LYS A 115 40.56 42.93 20.75
C LYS A 115 41.94 43.24 20.17
N GLN A 116 42.34 42.58 19.09
CA GLN A 116 43.63 42.85 18.43
C GLN A 116 43.73 44.30 17.93
N ASN A 117 42.64 44.89 17.43
CA ASN A 117 42.62 46.28 16.97
C ASN A 117 42.69 47.30 18.13
N ILE A 118 42.34 46.91 19.36
CA ILE A 118 42.48 47.74 20.57
C ILE A 118 43.92 47.67 21.10
N THR A 119 44.52 46.48 21.13
CA THR A 119 45.92 46.28 21.58
C THR A 119 46.92 47.07 20.72
N VAL A 120 46.74 47.09 19.40
CA VAL A 120 47.59 47.88 18.48
C VAL A 120 47.44 49.40 18.71
N LYS A 121 46.29 49.87 19.20
CA LYS A 121 46.06 51.30 19.53
C LYS A 121 46.60 51.71 20.90
N GLU A 122 46.66 50.80 21.86
CA GLU A 122 47.22 51.07 23.19
C GLU A 122 48.75 51.02 23.19
N GLU A 123 49.37 50.10 22.45
CA GLU A 123 50.83 50.06 22.31
C GLU A 123 51.40 51.27 21.56
N GLY A 124 50.63 51.89 20.65
CA GLY A 124 51.03 53.11 19.95
C GLY A 124 50.96 54.41 20.77
N LYS A 125 50.40 54.39 22.00
CA LYS A 125 50.23 55.58 22.85
C LYS A 125 51.19 55.66 24.05
N ASN A 126 51.85 54.56 24.42
CA ASN A 126 52.72 54.51 25.61
C ASN A 126 54.23 54.62 25.32
N GLY A 127 54.62 55.01 24.11
CA GLY A 127 56.03 55.18 23.72
C GLY A 127 56.39 56.61 23.30
N SER A 128 56.20 57.59 24.19
CA SER A 128 56.83 58.92 24.11
C SER A 128 56.88 59.56 25.49
N VAL A 129 57.95 59.28 26.24
CA VAL A 129 58.44 60.14 27.33
C VAL A 129 59.89 60.47 26.99
#